data_AF-Q0TVI8-F1
#
_entry.id   AF-Q0TVI8-F1
#
_cell.length_a   1.000
_cell.length_b   1.000
_cell.length_c   1.000
_cell.angle_alpha   90.00
_cell.angle_beta   90.00
_cell.angle_gamma   90.00
#
_symmetry.space_group_name_H-M   'P 1'
#
loop_
_entity.id
_entity.type
_entity.pdbx_description
1 polymer ?
#
loop_
_entity_poly.entity_id
_entity_poly.type
_entity_poly.pdbx_seq_one_letter_code
_entity_poly.pdbx_strand_id
1 'polypeptide(L)'
;MADTAIERLRTGKQAVAVTEVEHHLADLLGPTFSVRELKLDTPKPKKVAPSGRKRFTEEQLARIPHGDTRWPASGEEWSTPLILRYKDQGKHADVLYHLIHQNNAPEAREWLQQIEITTAEAMDRLPGKTLPMARIMNALNKKKLRPLSDGKRGKIWLLDEFSEAVWGSMKLLMAEMGAIRMMSEWEIFEAFGLCIKENNGDILLISRKFDENSRGSG
;
A
#
# COMPACT_ATOMS: atom_id res chain seq x y z
N MET A 1 15.02 -14.21 -46.85
CA MET A 1 15.98 -15.32 -46.72
C MET A 1 16.31 -15.45 -45.24
N ALA A 2 15.74 -16.47 -44.61
CA ALA A 2 16.01 -16.87 -43.23
C ALA A 2 17.34 -17.63 -43.19
N ASP A 3 18.10 -17.51 -42.09
CA ASP A 3 18.65 -18.67 -41.35
C ASP A 3 19.49 -18.17 -40.15
N THR A 4 19.09 -18.39 -38.89
CA THR A 4 19.19 -19.60 -38.05
C THR A 4 20.59 -19.85 -37.48
N ALA A 5 20.78 -19.57 -36.18
CA ALA A 5 21.80 -20.21 -35.35
C ALA A 5 21.39 -20.14 -33.86
N ILE A 6 20.45 -21.00 -33.48
CA ILE A 6 20.28 -21.49 -32.11
C ILE A 6 20.89 -22.89 -32.07
N GLU A 7 21.43 -23.22 -30.90
CA GLU A 7 21.64 -24.57 -30.34
C GLU A 7 23.04 -25.22 -30.42
N ARG A 8 23.36 -25.93 -29.32
CA ARG A 8 24.49 -26.85 -29.03
C ARG A 8 25.65 -26.13 -28.29
N LEU A 9 25.97 -26.38 -27.02
CA LEU A 9 26.00 -27.64 -26.27
C LEU A 9 25.77 -27.44 -24.76
N ARG A 10 24.84 -28.24 -24.26
CA ARG A 10 24.65 -28.71 -22.89
C ARG A 10 25.72 -29.79 -22.61
N THR A 11 26.41 -29.79 -21.46
CA THR A 11 26.71 -30.94 -20.56
C THR A 11 27.99 -30.79 -19.71
N GLY A 12 27.91 -31.17 -18.42
CA GLY A 12 29.02 -31.69 -17.59
C GLY A 12 29.74 -30.64 -16.72
N LYS A 13 29.45 -30.47 -15.40
CA LYS A 13 29.88 -31.23 -14.21
C LYS A 13 31.40 -31.34 -13.96
N GLN A 14 31.74 -31.15 -12.67
CA GLN A 14 33.02 -31.31 -11.94
C GLN A 14 34.05 -30.18 -12.13
N ALA A 15 34.33 -29.36 -11.10
CA ALA A 15 35.06 -29.60 -9.83
C ALA A 15 36.58 -29.44 -9.99
N VAL A 16 37.25 -29.02 -8.91
CA VAL A 16 38.70 -28.73 -8.73
C VAL A 16 39.04 -27.24 -9.02
N ALA A 17 39.67 -26.44 -8.15
CA ALA A 17 40.45 -26.67 -6.93
C ALA A 17 40.22 -25.57 -5.87
N VAL A 18 40.21 -25.99 -4.61
CA VAL A 18 40.53 -25.20 -3.42
C VAL A 18 41.97 -25.54 -3.07
N THR A 19 42.88 -24.57 -3.14
CA THR A 19 44.05 -24.47 -2.23
C THR A 19 44.83 -23.17 -2.45
N GLU A 20 45.22 -22.56 -1.33
CA GLU A 20 46.46 -21.78 -1.11
C GLU A 20 46.63 -20.45 -1.86
N VAL A 21 46.51 -19.33 -1.14
CA VAL A 21 47.66 -18.50 -0.73
C VAL A 21 47.22 -17.65 0.48
N GLU A 22 47.30 -18.23 1.68
CA GLU A 22 47.61 -17.46 2.89
C GLU A 22 49.13 -17.35 2.96
N HIS A 23 49.70 -16.19 2.62
CA HIS A 23 51.01 -15.75 3.11
C HIS A 23 51.30 -14.38 2.49
N HIS A 24 50.97 -13.30 3.19
CA HIS A 24 51.69 -12.01 3.19
C HIS A 24 50.89 -10.96 3.96
N LEU A 25 50.86 -11.06 5.30
CA LEU A 25 50.44 -9.96 6.19
C LEU A 25 50.79 -10.29 7.66
N ALA A 26 52.05 -10.60 7.95
CA ALA A 26 52.50 -10.95 9.30
C ALA A 26 53.78 -10.24 9.77
N ASP A 27 54.22 -9.15 9.10
CA ASP A 27 55.52 -8.52 9.38
C ASP A 27 55.49 -7.02 9.70
N LEU A 28 54.34 -6.44 10.09
CA LEU A 28 54.28 -4.99 10.33
C LEU A 28 53.79 -4.51 11.69
N LEU A 29 53.37 -5.37 12.63
CA LEU A 29 53.06 -4.91 14.00
C LEU A 29 53.41 -5.99 15.03
N GLY A 30 54.47 -5.71 15.82
CA GLY A 30 54.91 -6.54 16.94
C GLY A 30 53.92 -6.61 18.11
N PRO A 31 54.22 -7.42 19.13
CA PRO A 31 53.24 -7.99 20.04
C PRO A 31 53.03 -7.09 21.25
N THR A 32 51.82 -6.61 21.45
CA THR A 32 51.21 -6.34 22.78
C THR A 32 49.88 -5.66 22.51
N PHE A 33 48.76 -6.36 22.60
CA PHE A 33 47.54 -5.80 23.20
C PHE A 33 46.61 -6.94 23.59
N SER A 34 46.33 -6.96 24.89
CA SER A 34 45.39 -7.86 25.57
C SER A 34 43.98 -7.63 25.02
N VAL A 35 43.33 -8.70 24.57
CA VAL A 35 41.91 -8.70 24.19
C VAL A 35 41.07 -8.57 25.48
N ARG A 36 40.77 -7.34 25.88
CA ARG A 36 39.68 -7.03 26.82
C ARG A 36 38.46 -6.60 26.01
N GLU A 37 37.42 -7.43 26.08
CA GLU A 37 36.00 -7.15 25.87
C GLU A 37 35.63 -5.81 25.19
N LEU A 38 35.66 -5.78 23.86
CA LEU A 38 34.81 -4.86 23.10
C LEU A 38 33.43 -5.52 22.98
N LYS A 39 32.54 -5.19 23.93
CA LYS A 39 31.11 -5.41 23.79
C LYS A 39 30.64 -4.58 22.59
N LEU A 40 30.47 -5.27 21.47
CA LEU A 40 29.80 -4.72 20.30
C LEU A 40 28.33 -4.50 20.69
N ASP A 41 27.97 -3.25 20.97
CA ASP A 41 26.58 -2.82 21.10
C ASP A 41 25.88 -3.07 19.76
N THR A 42 25.34 -4.27 19.64
CA THR A 42 24.36 -4.59 18.61
C THR A 42 23.16 -3.69 18.88
N PRO A 43 22.75 -2.81 17.94
CA PRO A 43 21.48 -2.14 18.08
C PRO A 43 20.41 -3.23 18.13
N LYS A 44 19.80 -3.40 19.32
CA LYS A 44 18.66 -4.29 19.52
C LYS A 44 17.68 -4.07 18.38
N PRO A 45 17.11 -5.13 17.77
CA PRO A 45 16.03 -4.96 16.81
C PRO A 45 14.96 -4.09 17.49
N LYS A 46 14.74 -2.88 16.97
CA LYS A 46 13.59 -2.06 17.37
C LYS A 46 12.39 -2.99 17.21
N LYS A 47 11.78 -3.36 18.33
CA LYS A 47 10.48 -4.01 18.35
C LYS A 47 9.58 -3.12 17.49
N VAL A 48 9.24 -3.58 16.29
CA VAL A 48 8.17 -2.99 15.50
C VAL A 48 6.95 -3.14 16.40
N ALA A 49 6.52 -2.00 16.96
CA ALA A 49 5.35 -1.98 17.81
C ALA A 49 4.19 -2.60 17.01
N PRO A 50 3.36 -3.45 17.63
CA PRO A 50 2.14 -3.86 16.97
C PRO A 50 1.38 -2.59 16.57
N SER A 51 0.88 -2.57 15.32
CA SER A 51 0.09 -1.49 14.72
C SER A 51 -1.20 -1.26 15.51
N GLY A 52 -1.08 -0.71 16.72
CA GLY A 52 -2.18 -0.30 17.56
C GLY A 52 -2.64 1.05 17.07
N ARG A 53 -3.60 1.07 16.16
CA ARG A 53 -4.31 2.31 15.80
C ARG A 53 -4.78 2.96 17.09
N LYS A 54 -4.35 4.20 17.35
CA LYS A 54 -4.80 4.97 18.52
C LYS A 54 -6.32 5.13 18.39
N ARG A 55 -7.08 4.71 19.40
CA ARG A 55 -8.51 5.05 19.48
C ARG A 55 -8.62 6.55 19.75
N PHE A 56 -9.49 7.22 19.00
CA PHE A 56 -9.83 8.61 19.23
C PHE A 56 -10.47 8.80 20.60
N THR A 57 -10.19 9.93 21.26
CA THR A 57 -10.84 10.25 22.53
C THR A 57 -12.29 10.65 22.31
N GLU A 58 -13.13 10.52 23.33
CA GLU A 58 -14.54 10.94 23.25
C GLU A 58 -14.67 12.42 22.90
N GLU A 59 -13.73 13.26 23.36
CA GLU A 59 -13.68 14.68 23.02
C GLU A 59 -13.34 14.94 21.56
N GLN A 60 -12.47 14.12 20.95
CA GLN A 60 -12.18 14.20 19.53
C GLN A 60 -13.40 13.81 18.70
N LEU A 61 -14.09 12.74 19.09
CA LEU A 61 -15.32 12.29 18.41
C LEU A 61 -16.47 13.28 18.61
N ALA A 62 -16.60 13.91 19.77
CA ALA A 62 -17.63 14.91 20.06
C ALA A 62 -17.48 16.20 19.25
N ARG A 63 -16.26 16.52 18.76
CA ARG A 63 -15.99 17.67 17.88
C ARG A 63 -16.39 17.42 16.43
N ILE A 64 -16.81 16.19 16.10
CA ILE A 64 -17.21 15.81 14.75
C ILE A 64 -18.74 15.84 14.70
N PRO A 65 -19.35 16.80 13.98
CA PRO A 65 -20.80 17.00 13.98
C PRO A 65 -21.57 15.82 13.36
N HIS A 66 -20.86 14.96 12.64
CA HIS A 66 -21.42 13.87 11.87
C HIS A 66 -20.87 12.55 12.41
N GLY A 67 -21.72 11.75 13.04
CA GLY A 67 -21.36 10.44 13.60
C GLY A 67 -20.91 9.44 12.52
N ASP A 68 -21.19 8.15 12.74
CA ASP A 68 -20.85 7.09 11.77
C ASP A 68 -21.53 7.32 10.40
N THR A 69 -20.76 7.86 9.45
CA THR A 69 -21.22 8.31 8.15
C THR A 69 -20.53 7.49 7.08
N ARG A 70 -20.98 6.24 6.93
CA ARG A 70 -20.43 5.31 5.92
C ARG A 70 -20.74 5.73 4.50
N TRP A 71 -21.87 6.40 4.27
CA TRP A 71 -22.38 6.73 2.95
C TRP A 71 -22.97 8.14 2.94
N PRO A 72 -22.12 9.19 3.02
CA PRO A 72 -22.59 10.57 3.01
C PRO A 72 -23.39 10.86 1.72
N ALA A 73 -24.34 11.79 1.82
CA ALA A 73 -25.16 12.19 0.68
C ALA A 73 -24.27 12.82 -0.41
N SER A 74 -24.56 12.46 -1.67
CA SER A 74 -23.83 12.97 -2.83
C SER A 74 -24.19 14.43 -3.10
N GLY A 75 -23.20 15.23 -3.50
CA GLY A 75 -23.43 16.62 -3.93
C GLY A 75 -23.60 17.60 -2.77
N GLU A 76 -23.37 17.17 -1.54
CA GLU A 76 -23.24 18.04 -0.38
C GLU A 76 -21.78 18.47 -0.18
N GLU A 77 -21.59 19.58 0.54
CA GLU A 77 -20.28 20.10 0.90
C GLU A 77 -19.86 19.57 2.27
N TRP A 78 -18.83 18.72 2.28
CA TRP A 78 -18.27 18.11 3.49
C TRP A 78 -16.83 18.59 3.71
N SER A 79 -16.68 19.78 4.29
CA SER A 79 -15.35 20.34 4.63
C SER A 79 -14.81 19.79 5.96
N THR A 80 -15.69 19.41 6.89
CA THR A 80 -15.30 18.79 8.16
C THR A 80 -15.05 17.28 8.00
N PRO A 81 -14.10 16.70 8.77
CA PRO A 81 -13.90 15.26 8.75
C PRO A 81 -15.14 14.46 9.17
N LEU A 82 -15.21 13.22 8.69
CA LEU A 82 -16.27 12.25 8.99
C LEU A 82 -15.72 11.05 9.74
N ILE A 83 -16.61 10.35 10.46
CA ILE A 83 -16.31 9.09 11.12
C ILE A 83 -16.85 7.94 10.27
N LEU A 84 -16.02 6.93 10.01
CA LEU A 84 -16.43 5.63 9.51
C LEU A 84 -16.20 4.59 10.61
N ARG A 85 -17.27 4.02 11.17
CA ARG A 85 -17.12 2.90 12.12
C ARG A 85 -17.15 1.58 11.36
N TYR A 86 -16.23 0.68 11.69
CA TYR A 86 -16.14 -0.64 11.07
C TYR A 86 -15.76 -1.71 12.09
N LYS A 87 -15.83 -2.97 11.70
CA LYS A 87 -15.37 -4.09 12.54
C LYS A 87 -14.00 -4.55 12.07
N ASP A 88 -13.01 -4.48 12.96
CA ASP A 88 -11.66 -5.00 12.78
C ASP A 88 -11.43 -6.17 13.73
N GLN A 89 -11.23 -7.38 13.20
CA GLN A 89 -11.01 -8.59 14.02
C GLN A 89 -12.08 -8.78 15.12
N GLY A 90 -13.34 -8.50 14.80
CA GLY A 90 -14.47 -8.61 15.72
C GLY A 90 -14.61 -7.44 16.71
N LYS A 91 -13.71 -6.46 16.69
CA LYS A 91 -13.78 -5.25 17.53
C LYS A 91 -14.22 -4.05 16.70
N HIS A 92 -15.02 -3.18 17.31
CA HIS A 92 -15.34 -1.90 16.68
C HIS A 92 -14.12 -0.98 16.68
N ALA A 93 -13.89 -0.37 15.52
CA ALA A 93 -12.84 0.58 15.23
C ALA A 93 -13.40 1.71 14.36
N ASP A 94 -12.78 2.88 14.48
CA ASP A 94 -13.24 4.11 13.83
C ASP A 94 -12.10 4.65 12.95
N VAL A 95 -12.45 5.13 11.75
CA VAL A 95 -11.55 5.90 10.88
C VAL A 95 -12.09 7.31 10.77
N LEU A 96 -11.22 8.28 10.98
CA LEU A 96 -11.48 9.69 10.69
C LEU A 96 -10.90 10.03 9.32
N TYR A 97 -11.71 10.64 8.48
CA TYR A 97 -11.32 10.94 7.11
C TYR A 97 -11.97 12.21 6.57
N HIS A 98 -11.31 12.82 5.61
CA HIS A 98 -11.85 13.85 4.75
C HIS A 98 -12.50 13.21 3.52
N LEU A 99 -13.77 13.51 3.27
CA LEU A 99 -14.52 12.95 2.14
C LEU A 99 -14.02 13.54 0.82
N ILE A 100 -13.75 12.70 -0.17
CA ILE A 100 -13.38 13.10 -1.53
C ILE A 100 -14.49 12.72 -2.51
N HIS A 101 -15.00 11.49 -2.42
CA HIS A 101 -15.97 10.97 -3.38
C HIS A 101 -17.30 11.72 -3.30
N GLN A 102 -17.72 12.28 -4.45
CA GLN A 102 -18.99 13.02 -4.60
C GLN A 102 -19.14 14.20 -3.62
N ASN A 103 -18.02 14.76 -3.15
CA ASN A 103 -17.99 15.93 -2.29
C ASN A 103 -17.86 17.20 -3.13
N ASN A 104 -18.75 18.17 -2.91
CA ASN A 104 -18.71 19.45 -3.61
C ASN A 104 -17.79 20.49 -2.93
N ALA A 105 -17.30 20.21 -1.72
CA ALA A 105 -16.40 21.10 -1.00
C ALA A 105 -15.10 21.35 -1.81
N PRO A 106 -14.59 22.59 -1.87
CA PRO A 106 -13.39 22.91 -2.65
C PRO A 106 -12.15 22.14 -2.16
N GLU A 107 -12.03 21.89 -0.85
CA GLU A 107 -10.93 21.17 -0.23
C GLU A 107 -10.84 19.70 -0.70
N ALA A 108 -11.95 19.12 -1.17
CA ALA A 108 -11.96 17.76 -1.71
C ALA A 108 -10.98 17.58 -2.87
N ARG A 109 -10.81 18.64 -3.68
CA ARG A 109 -9.85 18.65 -4.80
C ARG A 109 -8.41 18.69 -4.30
N GLU A 110 -8.15 19.44 -3.24
CA GLU A 110 -6.83 19.55 -2.62
C GLU A 110 -6.40 18.20 -2.02
N TRP A 111 -7.29 17.53 -1.29
CA TRP A 111 -7.01 16.20 -0.74
C TRP A 111 -6.81 15.14 -1.82
N LEU A 112 -7.60 15.18 -2.90
CA LEU A 112 -7.38 14.31 -4.04
C LEU A 112 -6.03 14.58 -4.70
N GLN A 113 -5.67 15.85 -4.92
CA GLN A 113 -4.37 16.23 -5.48
C GLN A 113 -3.22 15.73 -4.60
N GLN A 114 -3.36 15.80 -3.27
CA GLN A 114 -2.38 15.25 -2.34
C GLN A 114 -2.20 13.74 -2.54
N ILE A 115 -3.29 12.97 -2.66
CA ILE A 115 -3.23 11.54 -2.95
C ILE A 115 -2.51 11.28 -4.27
N GLU A 116 -2.80 12.07 -5.30
CA GLU A 116 -2.20 11.90 -6.62
C GLU A 116 -0.69 12.18 -6.62
N ILE A 117 -0.25 13.23 -5.92
CA ILE A 117 1.18 13.55 -5.77
C ILE A 117 1.91 12.43 -5.04
N THR A 118 1.41 12.00 -3.87
CA THR A 118 2.07 10.93 -3.10
C THR A 118 2.06 9.60 -3.85
N THR A 119 1.02 9.33 -4.62
CA THR A 119 0.92 8.15 -5.48
C THR A 119 1.94 8.19 -6.60
N ALA A 120 2.09 9.32 -7.30
CA ALA A 120 3.10 9.48 -8.34
C ALA A 120 4.52 9.29 -7.78
N GLU A 121 4.84 9.96 -6.67
CA GLU A 121 6.14 9.79 -6.00
C GLU A 121 6.40 8.34 -5.58
N ALA A 122 5.39 7.65 -5.05
CA ALA A 122 5.52 6.27 -4.66
C ALA A 122 5.72 5.34 -5.86
N MET A 123 5.08 5.64 -6.99
CA MET A 123 5.24 4.90 -8.25
C MET A 123 6.64 5.08 -8.85
N ASP A 124 7.20 6.29 -8.82
CA ASP A 124 8.55 6.59 -9.32
C ASP A 124 9.65 5.88 -8.52
N ARG A 125 9.41 5.61 -7.24
CA ARG A 125 10.34 4.88 -6.36
C ARG A 125 10.29 3.35 -6.56
N LEU A 126 9.39 2.84 -7.41
CA LEU A 126 9.24 1.40 -7.57
C LEU A 126 10.40 0.78 -8.36
N PRO A 127 10.91 -0.39 -7.93
CA PRO A 127 11.78 -1.18 -8.78
C PRO A 127 10.97 -1.67 -9.98
N GLY A 128 11.45 -1.41 -11.20
CA GLY A 128 10.76 -1.66 -12.48
C GLY A 128 10.42 -3.11 -12.83
N LYS A 129 10.45 -4.05 -11.87
CA LYS A 129 10.20 -5.48 -12.08
C LYS A 129 8.88 -6.00 -11.50
N THR A 130 8.21 -5.25 -10.63
CA THR A 130 6.96 -5.75 -10.00
C THR A 130 5.74 -5.39 -10.83
N LEU A 131 5.08 -6.42 -11.37
CA LEU A 131 3.83 -6.29 -12.11
C LEU A 131 2.73 -5.63 -11.24
N PRO A 132 1.92 -4.70 -11.79
CA PRO A 132 0.86 -3.98 -11.07
C PRO A 132 -0.09 -4.91 -10.31
N MET A 133 -0.58 -5.97 -10.97
CA MET A 133 -1.52 -6.91 -10.35
C MET A 133 -0.89 -7.69 -9.19
N ALA A 134 0.38 -8.10 -9.33
CA ALA A 134 1.10 -8.76 -8.25
C ALA A 134 1.25 -7.86 -7.02
N ARG A 135 1.44 -6.55 -7.22
CA ARG A 135 1.50 -5.57 -6.12
C ARG A 135 0.17 -5.47 -5.37
N ILE A 136 -0.94 -5.39 -6.10
CA ILE A 136 -2.30 -5.33 -5.54
C ILE A 136 -2.60 -6.59 -4.73
N MET A 137 -2.36 -7.77 -5.31
CA MET A 137 -2.60 -9.05 -4.63
C MET A 137 -1.71 -9.21 -3.38
N ASN A 138 -0.46 -8.75 -3.44
CA ASN A 138 0.42 -8.74 -2.27
C ASN A 138 -0.10 -7.81 -1.17
N ALA A 139 -0.66 -6.65 -1.50
CA ALA A 139 -1.27 -5.74 -0.54
C ALA A 139 -2.51 -6.37 0.12
N LEU A 140 -3.36 -7.03 -0.66
CA LEU A 140 -4.51 -7.80 -0.14
C LEU A 140 -4.07 -8.90 0.83
N ASN A 141 -3.11 -9.74 0.41
CA ASN A 141 -2.62 -10.86 1.23
C ASN A 141 -1.95 -10.38 2.52
N LYS A 142 -1.27 -9.23 2.49
CA LYS A 142 -0.66 -8.59 3.65
C LYS A 142 -1.63 -7.73 4.46
N LYS A 143 -2.92 -7.69 4.10
CA LYS A 143 -3.98 -6.88 4.72
C LYS A 143 -3.73 -5.36 4.70
N LYS A 144 -2.86 -4.90 3.80
CA LYS A 144 -2.63 -3.48 3.52
C LYS A 144 -3.72 -2.85 2.67
N LEU A 145 -4.40 -3.66 1.87
CA LEU A 145 -5.64 -3.31 1.17
C LEU A 145 -6.74 -4.20 1.74
N ARG A 146 -7.80 -3.63 2.31
CA ARG A 146 -8.87 -4.42 2.95
C ARG A 146 -10.23 -3.73 2.92
N PRO A 147 -11.33 -4.49 2.79
CA PRO A 147 -12.66 -3.91 2.86
C PRO A 147 -13.00 -3.53 4.32
N LEU A 148 -13.54 -2.33 4.51
CA LEU A 148 -14.08 -1.84 5.77
C LEU A 148 -15.61 -1.92 5.83
N SER A 149 -16.27 -1.75 4.68
CA SER A 149 -17.72 -1.75 4.58
C SER A 149 -18.16 -2.25 3.20
N ASP A 150 -19.33 -2.87 3.15
CA ASP A 150 -20.04 -3.24 1.93
C ASP A 150 -21.47 -2.67 2.01
N GLY A 151 -21.95 -2.12 0.91
CA GLY A 151 -23.26 -1.47 0.84
C GLY A 151 -23.77 -1.38 -0.59
N LYS A 152 -25.04 -0.99 -0.75
CA LYS A 152 -25.69 -0.88 -2.07
C LYS A 152 -24.96 0.06 -3.03
N ARG A 153 -24.21 1.03 -2.50
CA ARG A 153 -23.45 2.02 -3.28
C ARG A 153 -22.03 1.55 -3.64
N GLY A 154 -21.57 0.43 -3.08
CA GLY A 154 -20.22 -0.10 -3.30
C GLY A 154 -19.59 -0.63 -2.02
N LYS A 155 -18.30 -0.93 -2.10
CA LYS A 155 -17.46 -1.34 -0.97
C LYS A 155 -16.50 -0.22 -0.63
N ILE A 156 -16.31 0.07 0.65
CA ILE A 156 -15.25 0.98 1.12
C ILE A 156 -14.06 0.13 1.52
N TRP A 157 -12.90 0.48 1.01
CA TRP A 157 -11.63 -0.15 1.28
C TRP A 157 -10.70 0.80 1.98
N LEU A 158 -9.85 0.25 2.83
CA LEU A 158 -8.73 0.95 3.41
C LEU A 158 -7.44 0.47 2.75
N LEU A 159 -6.65 1.44 2.32
CA LEU A 159 -5.29 1.28 1.89
C LEU A 159 -4.38 1.89 2.96
N ASP A 160 -3.67 1.03 3.68
CA ASP A 160 -2.72 1.43 4.74
C ASP A 160 -1.61 2.34 4.18
N GLU A 161 -1.08 3.22 5.04
CA GLU A 161 0.09 4.08 4.80
C GLU A 161 1.26 3.35 4.12
N PHE A 162 2.01 4.10 3.30
CA PHE A 162 3.15 3.61 2.51
C PHE A 162 2.76 2.59 1.45
N SER A 163 1.47 2.51 1.12
CA SER A 163 0.94 1.63 0.08
C SER A 163 0.35 2.43 -1.09
N GLU A 164 0.70 3.72 -1.23
CA GLU A 164 0.22 4.62 -2.28
C GLU A 164 0.57 4.07 -3.69
N ALA A 165 1.71 3.39 -3.82
CA ALA A 165 2.08 2.66 -5.05
C ALA A 165 1.06 1.58 -5.46
N VAL A 166 0.30 1.02 -4.51
CA VAL A 166 -0.81 0.11 -4.81
C VAL A 166 -1.93 0.86 -5.51
N TRP A 167 -2.30 2.05 -5.03
CA TRP A 167 -3.30 2.89 -5.69
C TRP A 167 -2.88 3.25 -7.12
N GLY A 168 -1.62 3.67 -7.32
CA GLY A 168 -1.08 3.93 -8.65
C GLY A 168 -1.13 2.71 -9.58
N SER A 169 -0.89 1.52 -9.04
CA SER A 169 -1.03 0.26 -9.79
C SER A 169 -2.47 -0.05 -10.18
N MET A 170 -3.42 0.23 -9.27
CA MET A 170 -4.84 0.06 -9.53
C MET A 170 -5.29 1.02 -10.64
N LYS A 171 -4.89 2.29 -10.59
CA LYS A 171 -5.17 3.27 -11.64
C LYS A 171 -4.64 2.84 -13.00
N LEU A 172 -3.39 2.35 -13.06
CA LEU A 172 -2.80 1.87 -14.31
C LEU A 172 -3.59 0.70 -14.91
N LEU A 173 -3.95 -0.30 -14.09
CA LEU A 173 -4.77 -1.43 -14.57
C LEU A 173 -6.18 -1.01 -14.99
N MET A 174 -6.81 -0.05 -14.29
CA MET A 174 -8.12 0.46 -14.70
C MET A 174 -8.03 1.27 -16.01
N ALA A 175 -6.94 2.00 -16.25
CA ALA A 175 -6.73 2.68 -17.52
C ALA A 175 -6.57 1.68 -18.68
N GLU A 176 -5.88 0.56 -18.46
CA GLU A 176 -5.65 -0.47 -19.47
C GLU A 176 -6.86 -1.38 -19.70
N MET A 177 -7.49 -1.86 -18.62
CA MET A 177 -8.49 -2.92 -18.65
C MET A 177 -9.90 -2.45 -18.30
N GLY A 178 -10.07 -1.20 -17.87
CA GLY A 178 -11.34 -0.60 -17.40
C GLY A 178 -11.76 -1.01 -15.99
N ALA A 179 -11.28 -2.15 -15.49
CA ALA A 179 -11.59 -2.67 -14.17
C ALA A 179 -10.46 -3.55 -13.65
N ILE A 180 -10.49 -3.87 -12.35
CA ILE A 180 -9.53 -4.74 -11.68
C ILE A 180 -10.28 -5.96 -11.16
N ARG A 181 -9.72 -7.15 -11.40
CA ARG A 181 -10.27 -8.38 -10.84
C ARG A 181 -9.86 -8.53 -9.38
N MET A 182 -10.80 -8.31 -8.47
CA MET A 182 -10.61 -8.42 -7.04
C MET A 182 -11.26 -9.69 -6.52
N MET A 183 -10.44 -10.63 -6.05
CA MET A 183 -10.91 -11.97 -5.64
C MET A 183 -11.70 -12.65 -6.77
N SER A 184 -13.03 -12.62 -6.72
CA SER A 184 -13.94 -13.21 -7.70
C SER A 184 -14.70 -12.21 -8.56
N GLU A 185 -14.59 -10.90 -8.32
CA GLU A 185 -15.40 -9.87 -8.98
C GLU A 185 -14.52 -8.87 -9.74
N TRP A 186 -15.01 -8.36 -10.87
CA TRP A 186 -14.41 -7.20 -11.52
C TRP A 186 -14.97 -5.93 -10.88
N GLU A 187 -14.09 -5.03 -10.48
CA GLU A 187 -14.45 -3.81 -9.76
C GLU A 187 -13.73 -2.59 -10.34
N ILE A 188 -14.44 -1.45 -10.37
CA ILE A 188 -13.86 -0.12 -10.61
C ILE A 188 -13.61 0.53 -9.26
N PHE A 189 -12.46 1.19 -9.11
CA PHE A 189 -12.06 1.88 -7.89
C PHE A 189 -11.95 3.39 -8.09
N GLU A 190 -12.29 4.13 -7.04
CA GLU A 190 -12.11 5.57 -6.94
C GLU A 190 -11.59 5.94 -5.53
N ALA A 191 -10.97 7.11 -5.41
CA ALA A 191 -10.66 7.66 -4.09
C ALA A 191 -11.96 8.02 -3.36
N PHE A 192 -12.17 7.45 -2.18
CA PHE A 192 -13.32 7.74 -1.33
C PHE A 192 -13.02 8.89 -0.37
N GLY A 193 -11.84 8.85 0.25
CA GLY A 193 -11.43 9.86 1.21
C GLY A 193 -9.97 9.72 1.64
N LEU A 194 -9.47 10.75 2.30
CA LEU A 194 -8.13 10.79 2.86
C LEU A 194 -8.23 10.73 4.38
N CYS A 195 -7.60 9.73 5.00
CA CYS A 195 -7.61 9.64 6.45
C CYS A 195 -6.81 10.80 7.07
N ILE A 196 -7.28 11.31 8.22
CA ILE A 196 -6.55 12.36 8.95
C ILE A 196 -5.18 11.81 9.35
N LYS A 197 -4.16 12.67 9.42
CA LYS A 197 -2.75 12.32 9.74
C LYS A 197 -2.56 11.45 11.00
N GLU A 198 -3.47 11.51 11.97
CA GLU A 198 -3.47 10.63 13.16
C GLU A 198 -3.73 9.15 12.81
N ASN A 199 -4.36 8.90 11.65
CA ASN A 199 -4.51 7.61 10.96
C ASN A 199 -3.46 7.45 9.85
N ASN A 200 -2.25 7.97 10.06
CA ASN A 200 -1.11 7.71 9.21
C ASN A 200 -1.27 8.14 7.72
N GLY A 201 -2.28 8.95 7.38
CA GLY A 201 -2.53 9.33 5.99
C GLY A 201 -2.99 8.17 5.10
N ASP A 202 -3.59 7.13 5.69
CA ASP A 202 -4.24 6.04 4.96
C ASP A 202 -5.22 6.59 3.89
N ILE A 203 -5.39 5.86 2.79
CA ILE A 203 -6.33 6.23 1.73
C ILE A 203 -7.57 5.35 1.85
N LEU A 204 -8.76 5.96 1.87
CA LEU A 204 -10.00 5.24 1.66
C LEU A 204 -10.31 5.18 0.17
N LEU A 205 -10.60 3.99 -0.33
CA LEU A 205 -11.07 3.76 -1.69
C LEU A 205 -12.52 3.31 -1.66
N ILE A 206 -13.26 3.60 -2.71
CA ILE A 206 -14.57 3.02 -2.98
C ILE A 206 -14.45 2.12 -4.20
N SER A 207 -15.10 0.97 -4.17
CA SER A 207 -15.24 0.12 -5.34
C SER A 207 -16.69 -0.19 -5.68
N ARG A 208 -16.96 -0.33 -6.99
CA ARG A 208 -18.26 -0.71 -7.54
C ARG A 208 -18.06 -1.87 -8.50
N LYS A 209 -19.05 -2.77 -8.57
CA LYS A 209 -19.01 -3.88 -9.52
C LYS A 209 -18.95 -3.33 -10.94
N PHE A 210 -18.04 -3.89 -11.74
CA PHE A 210 -17.95 -3.61 -13.16
C PHE A 210 -18.99 -4.47 -13.89
N ASP A 211 -19.93 -3.81 -14.58
CA ASP A 211 -20.87 -4.50 -15.46
C ASP A 211 -20.26 -4.55 -16.87
N GLU A 212 -19.77 -5.72 -17.28
CA GLU A 212 -19.18 -5.91 -18.61
C GLU A 212 -20.16 -5.56 -19.75
N ASN A 213 -21.47 -5.63 -19.50
CA ASN A 213 -22.49 -5.27 -20.49
C ASN A 213 -22.54 -3.76 -20.80
N SER A 214 -21.93 -2.92 -19.96
CA SER A 214 -21.86 -1.47 -20.19
C SER A 214 -20.87 -1.06 -21.29
N ARG A 215 -20.06 -2.00 -21.82
CA ARG A 215 -19.11 -1.75 -22.94
C ARG A 215 -19.72 -1.82 -24.34
N GLY A 216 -20.99 -2.20 -24.49
CA GLY A 216 -21.62 -2.47 -25.77
C GLY A 216 -22.79 -1.56 -26.12
N SER A 217 -22.59 -0.24 -26.19
CA SER A 217 -23.56 0.72 -26.75
C SER A 217 -22.87 2.04 -27.17
N GLY A 218 -21.79 1.95 -27.94
CA GLY A 218 -21.08 3.09 -28.50
C GLY A 218 -20.70 2.83 -29.94
#